data_AF-A0A8S9ZX84-F1
#
_entry.id   AF-A0A8S9ZX84-F1
#
_cell.length_a   1.000
_cell.length_b   1.000
_cell.length_c   1.000
_cell.angle_alpha   90.00
_cell.angle_beta   90.00
_cell.angle_gamma   90.00
#
_symmetry.space_group_name_H-M   'P 1'
#
loop_
_entity.id
_entity.type
_entity.pdbx_description
1 polymer ?
#
loop_
_entity_poly.entity_id
_entity_poly.type
_entity_poly.pdbx_seq_one_letter_code
_entity_poly.pdbx_strand_id
1 'polypeptide(L)'
;MAPASSKRSKNSIKSKHNALSSASSKNFFKLEDELSKHLDVDKIGDDLRKIINEIRSLSASSTNNDKQAPHSKANLDRSSALILAVKLRNLNRLFSFRNRQENLKLGEVRQKVEEHYLSLQNVTNEITHMKKNIENCLEFRADVDDIELPEIGDVKMDMMNNHGEEKLDEHHLYLQRLNHELNERKRFLIKYVLTNVLFYFSSYVCYFKHYLHFNSLLSNLNELEGRKSALLSDIKGKEQRLSQIGPKIASIKKMTEPLLDLLGVSRGKKQPRKKAKPAN
;
A
#
# COMPACT_ATOMS: atom_id res chain seq x y z
N MET A 1 -31.41 -5.65 -81.18
CA MET A 1 -32.87 -5.68 -80.96
C MET A 1 -33.40 -4.27 -81.02
N ALA A 2 -34.40 -4.04 -81.87
CA ALA A 2 -35.03 -2.76 -82.15
C ALA A 2 -35.83 -2.22 -80.93
N PRO A 3 -36.19 -0.92 -80.93
CA PRO A 3 -36.64 -0.17 -79.76
C PRO A 3 -38.17 -0.11 -79.63
N ALA A 4 -38.68 0.04 -78.41
CA ALA A 4 -40.09 0.28 -78.14
C ALA A 4 -40.38 1.79 -77.95
N SER A 5 -41.44 2.19 -78.63
CA SER A 5 -41.97 3.53 -78.93
C SER A 5 -42.49 4.39 -77.77
N SER A 6 -42.16 5.68 -77.84
CA SER A 6 -43.07 6.85 -77.93
C SER A 6 -44.50 6.73 -77.37
N LYS A 7 -44.81 7.51 -76.33
CA LYS A 7 -46.06 8.30 -76.23
C LYS A 7 -45.77 9.70 -75.69
N ARG A 8 -45.75 10.65 -76.62
CA ARG A 8 -45.66 12.12 -76.43
C ARG A 8 -47.02 12.63 -75.91
N SER A 9 -47.13 12.93 -74.62
CA SER A 9 -48.29 13.65 -74.06
C SER A 9 -48.07 15.15 -74.15
N LYS A 10 -48.66 15.78 -75.18
CA LYS A 10 -48.83 17.23 -75.28
C LYS A 10 -49.93 17.65 -74.29
N ASN A 11 -49.61 17.95 -73.03
CA ASN A 11 -50.58 18.56 -72.11
C ASN A 11 -50.00 19.33 -70.90
N SER A 12 -48.73 19.80 -70.93
CA SER A 12 -48.11 20.42 -69.74
C SER A 12 -48.11 21.97 -69.69
N ILE A 13 -48.68 22.66 -70.68
CA ILE A 13 -48.55 24.13 -70.77
C ILE A 13 -49.75 24.88 -70.13
N LYS A 14 -50.94 24.27 -70.02
CA LYS A 14 -52.12 24.94 -69.42
C LYS A 14 -52.26 24.77 -67.90
N SER A 15 -51.52 23.87 -67.26
CA SER A 15 -51.64 23.61 -65.81
C SER A 15 -50.74 24.47 -64.94
N LYS A 16 -49.70 25.12 -65.48
CA LYS A 16 -48.76 25.93 -64.68
C LYS A 16 -49.29 27.31 -64.30
N HIS A 17 -50.28 27.85 -65.00
CA HIS A 17 -50.85 29.16 -64.69
C HIS A 17 -51.86 29.15 -63.53
N ASN A 18 -52.44 27.99 -63.18
CA ASN A 18 -53.46 27.89 -62.11
C ASN A 18 -52.91 27.38 -60.76
N ALA A 19 -51.62 27.08 -60.65
CA ALA A 19 -50.99 26.66 -59.39
C ALA A 19 -50.33 27.81 -58.62
N LEU A 20 -50.36 29.04 -59.14
CA LEU A 20 -49.81 30.22 -58.45
C LEU A 20 -50.84 30.96 -57.58
N SER A 21 -52.14 30.65 -57.66
CA SER A 21 -53.17 31.40 -56.93
C SER A 21 -53.61 30.79 -55.60
N SER A 22 -53.08 29.62 -55.19
CA SER A 22 -53.49 28.95 -53.94
C SER A 22 -52.34 28.56 -53.01
N ALA A 23 -51.11 28.99 -53.28
CA ALA A 23 -50.00 28.78 -52.35
C ALA A 23 -50.13 29.72 -51.14
N SER A 24 -50.59 29.17 -50.00
CA SER A 24 -50.56 29.84 -48.70
C SER A 24 -49.17 30.43 -48.45
N SER A 25 -49.08 31.68 -47.96
CA SER A 25 -47.81 32.39 -47.72
C SER A 25 -46.78 31.57 -46.92
N LYS A 26 -47.23 30.62 -46.09
CA LYS A 26 -46.37 29.67 -45.37
C LYS A 26 -45.58 28.72 -46.28
N ASN A 27 -46.15 28.29 -47.40
CA ASN A 27 -45.47 27.43 -48.38
C ASN A 27 -44.47 28.23 -49.22
N PHE A 28 -44.74 29.51 -49.46
CA PHE A 28 -43.82 30.41 -50.15
C PHE A 28 -42.53 30.62 -49.34
N PHE A 29 -42.66 30.94 -48.05
CA PHE A 29 -41.48 31.14 -47.19
C PHE A 29 -40.64 29.87 -47.01
N LYS A 30 -41.27 28.69 -46.89
CA LYS A 30 -40.54 27.42 -46.81
C LYS A 30 -39.72 27.13 -48.07
N LEU A 31 -40.27 27.43 -49.24
CA LEU A 31 -39.61 27.19 -50.52
C LEU A 31 -38.46 28.18 -50.75
N GLU A 32 -38.63 29.45 -50.34
CA GLU A 32 -37.54 30.43 -50.28
C GLU A 32 -36.45 30.04 -49.27
N ASP A 33 -36.83 29.52 -48.11
CA ASP A 33 -35.88 29.07 -47.07
C ASP A 33 -35.07 27.85 -47.54
N GLU A 34 -35.67 26.95 -48.33
CA GLU A 34 -34.96 25.86 -49.00
C GLU A 34 -34.02 26.35 -50.10
N LEU A 35 -34.46 27.31 -50.92
CA LEU A 35 -33.59 27.96 -51.91
C LEU A 35 -32.38 28.62 -51.23
N SER A 36 -32.57 29.24 -50.06
CA SER A 36 -31.51 29.90 -49.27
C SER A 36 -30.36 28.95 -48.89
N LYS A 37 -30.64 27.66 -48.69
CA LYS A 37 -29.63 26.65 -48.35
C LYS A 37 -28.61 26.44 -49.47
N HIS A 38 -28.99 26.75 -50.71
CA HIS A 38 -28.17 26.58 -51.91
C HIS A 38 -27.68 27.90 -52.50
N LEU A 39 -27.94 29.04 -51.85
CA LEU A 39 -27.36 30.31 -52.29
C LEU A 39 -25.87 30.35 -51.92
N ASP A 40 -25.02 30.43 -52.94
CA ASP A 40 -23.59 30.69 -52.78
C ASP A 40 -23.39 32.10 -52.17
N VAL A 41 -22.45 32.21 -51.23
CA VAL A 41 -22.10 33.47 -50.55
C VAL A 41 -21.73 34.55 -51.57
N ASP A 42 -21.02 34.16 -52.63
CA ASP A 42 -20.56 35.06 -53.69
C ASP A 42 -21.72 35.61 -54.52
N LYS A 43 -22.72 34.77 -54.82
CA LYS A 43 -23.93 35.17 -55.55
C LYS A 43 -24.76 36.20 -54.77
N ILE A 44 -24.89 36.03 -53.45
CA ILE A 44 -25.55 37.03 -52.59
C ILE A 44 -24.78 38.36 -52.63
N GLY A 45 -23.45 38.30 -52.57
CA GLY A 45 -22.59 39.48 -52.69
C GLY A 45 -22.77 40.20 -54.03
N ASP A 46 -22.86 39.45 -55.13
CA ASP A 46 -23.06 39.98 -56.47
C ASP A 46 -24.45 40.59 -56.65
N ASP A 47 -25.50 39.95 -56.12
CA ASP A 47 -26.86 40.48 -56.21
C ASP A 47 -27.05 41.72 -55.33
N LEU A 48 -26.40 41.79 -54.17
CA LEU A 48 -26.33 43.00 -53.35
C LEU A 48 -25.61 44.14 -54.09
N ARG A 49 -24.47 43.84 -54.74
CA ARG A 49 -23.75 44.82 -55.57
C ARG A 49 -24.62 45.34 -56.72
N LYS A 50 -25.36 44.47 -57.41
CA LYS A 50 -26.30 44.86 -58.48
C LYS A 50 -27.40 45.78 -57.96
N ILE A 51 -28.07 45.41 -56.86
CA ILE A 51 -29.16 46.22 -56.29
C ILE A 51 -28.64 47.60 -55.85
N ILE A 52 -27.47 47.68 -55.22
CA ILE A 52 -26.87 48.96 -54.82
C ILE A 52 -26.54 49.83 -56.05
N ASN A 53 -26.04 49.23 -57.13
CA ASN A 53 -25.76 49.96 -58.37
C ASN A 53 -27.05 50.43 -59.06
N GLU A 54 -28.11 49.62 -59.06
CA GLU A 54 -29.44 49.99 -59.57
C GLU A 54 -30.03 51.16 -58.75
N ILE A 55 -29.95 51.12 -57.42
CA ILE A 55 -30.38 52.23 -56.54
C ILE A 55 -29.58 53.50 -56.85
N ARG A 56 -28.26 53.39 -57.00
CA ARG A 56 -27.39 54.53 -57.33
C ARG A 56 -27.76 55.15 -58.68
N SER A 57 -28.07 54.32 -59.67
CA SER A 57 -28.49 54.79 -61.01
C SER A 57 -29.85 55.51 -60.99
N LEU A 58 -30.82 54.98 -60.23
CA LEU A 58 -32.14 55.60 -60.03
C LEU A 58 -32.05 56.92 -59.26
N SER A 59 -31.15 56.98 -58.28
CA SER A 59 -30.86 58.22 -57.55
C SER A 59 -30.24 59.29 -58.47
N ALA A 60 -29.33 58.91 -59.37
CA ALA A 60 -28.69 59.83 -60.32
C ALA A 60 -29.63 60.32 -61.43
N SER A 61 -30.58 59.49 -61.88
CA SER A 61 -31.62 59.91 -62.83
C SER A 61 -32.64 60.86 -62.21
N SER A 62 -32.81 60.83 -60.88
CA SER A 62 -33.71 61.71 -60.15
C SER A 62 -33.13 63.11 -59.88
N THR A 63 -31.79 63.28 -59.90
CA THR A 63 -31.12 64.58 -59.64
C THR A 63 -30.89 65.43 -60.89
N ASN A 64 -30.84 64.82 -62.08
CA ASN A 64 -30.52 65.53 -63.33
C ASN A 64 -31.75 66.12 -64.05
N ASN A 65 -32.97 65.86 -63.57
CA ASN A 65 -34.21 66.39 -64.16
C ASN A 65 -34.79 67.49 -63.28
N ASP A 66 -34.13 68.66 -63.27
CA ASP A 66 -34.73 69.86 -62.70
C ASP A 66 -35.68 70.46 -63.74
N LYS A 67 -36.97 70.51 -63.36
CA LYS A 67 -38.12 71.19 -64.00
C LYS A 67 -38.78 70.46 -65.19
N GLN A 68 -39.91 69.81 -64.88
CA GLN A 68 -40.89 69.14 -65.77
C GLN A 68 -40.61 67.67 -66.16
N ALA A 69 -40.48 66.77 -65.15
CA ALA A 69 -40.77 65.36 -65.39
C ALA A 69 -42.29 65.12 -65.32
N PRO A 70 -42.91 64.42 -66.30
CA PRO A 70 -44.33 64.09 -66.24
C PRO A 70 -44.62 63.23 -65.00
N HIS A 71 -45.73 63.50 -64.30
CA HIS A 71 -46.16 62.79 -63.07
C HIS A 71 -46.14 61.24 -63.18
N SER A 72 -46.20 60.70 -64.41
CA SER A 72 -46.07 59.27 -64.69
C SER A 72 -44.65 58.72 -64.47
N LYS A 73 -43.59 59.47 -64.80
CA LYS A 73 -42.18 59.04 -64.68
C LYS A 73 -41.71 59.04 -63.22
N ALA A 74 -42.09 60.05 -62.45
CA ALA A 74 -41.82 60.10 -61.01
C ALA A 74 -42.49 58.96 -60.21
N ASN A 75 -43.71 58.55 -60.60
CA ASN A 75 -44.39 57.40 -60.01
C ASN A 75 -43.73 56.06 -60.40
N LEU A 76 -43.23 55.95 -61.64
CA LEU A 76 -42.48 54.78 -62.10
C LEU A 76 -41.16 54.63 -61.32
N ASP A 77 -40.41 55.72 -61.16
CA ASP A 77 -39.14 55.72 -60.40
C ASP A 77 -39.38 55.36 -58.92
N ARG A 78 -40.45 55.88 -58.30
CA ARG A 78 -40.85 55.53 -56.93
C ARG A 78 -41.25 54.05 -56.80
N SER A 79 -42.00 53.51 -57.76
CA SER A 79 -42.36 52.08 -57.78
C SER A 79 -41.14 51.17 -57.97
N SER A 80 -40.17 51.58 -58.80
CA SER A 80 -38.93 50.84 -59.01
C SER A 80 -38.04 50.82 -57.75
N ALA A 81 -37.96 51.93 -57.02
CA ALA A 81 -37.25 52.02 -55.74
C ALA A 81 -37.87 51.12 -54.66
N LEU A 82 -39.21 51.04 -54.61
CA LEU A 82 -39.92 50.14 -53.70
C LEU A 82 -39.63 48.66 -54.01
N ILE A 83 -39.58 48.30 -55.30
CA ILE A 83 -39.22 46.93 -55.71
C ILE A 83 -37.79 46.58 -55.28
N LEU A 84 -36.84 47.52 -55.42
CA LEU A 84 -35.46 47.32 -54.99
C LEU A 84 -35.34 47.20 -53.46
N ALA A 85 -36.10 48.00 -52.72
CA ALA A 85 -36.16 47.90 -51.26
C ALA A 85 -36.73 46.54 -50.80
N VAL A 86 -37.74 46.01 -51.50
CA VAL A 86 -38.29 44.67 -51.25
C VAL A 86 -37.27 43.58 -51.58
N LYS A 87 -36.56 43.67 -52.71
CA LYS A 87 -35.48 42.73 -53.07
C LYS A 87 -34.37 42.73 -52.02
N LEU A 88 -33.93 43.90 -51.57
CA LEU A 88 -32.90 44.04 -50.53
C LEU A 88 -33.36 43.45 -49.19
N ARG A 89 -34.61 43.71 -48.79
CA ARG A 89 -35.20 43.12 -47.59
C ARG A 89 -35.26 41.60 -47.68
N ASN A 90 -35.61 41.05 -48.85
CA ASN A 90 -35.64 39.61 -49.04
C ASN A 90 -34.23 39.00 -48.96
N LEU A 91 -33.23 39.62 -49.61
CA LEU A 91 -31.83 39.18 -49.52
C LEU A 91 -31.30 39.19 -48.07
N ASN A 92 -31.60 40.23 -47.29
CA ASN A 92 -31.19 40.30 -45.88
C ASN A 92 -31.84 39.17 -45.07
N ARG A 93 -33.12 38.88 -45.30
CA ARG A 93 -33.82 37.77 -44.66
C ARG A 93 -33.17 36.42 -45.02
N LEU A 94 -32.90 36.17 -46.31
CA LEU A 94 -32.27 34.93 -46.77
C LEU A 94 -30.87 34.76 -46.16
N PHE A 95 -30.06 35.82 -46.15
CA PHE A 95 -28.73 35.82 -45.54
C PHE A 95 -28.80 35.52 -44.03
N SER A 96 -29.71 36.17 -43.30
CA SER A 96 -29.91 35.96 -41.87
C SER A 96 -30.36 34.53 -41.56
N PHE A 97 -31.25 33.96 -42.39
CA PHE A 97 -31.69 32.57 -42.27
C PHE A 97 -30.54 31.59 -42.49
N ARG A 98 -29.75 31.77 -43.56
CA ARG A 98 -28.59 30.92 -43.85
C ARG A 98 -27.56 31.00 -42.73
N ASN A 99 -27.25 32.20 -42.24
CA ASN A 99 -26.30 32.39 -41.14
C ASN A 99 -26.77 31.68 -39.86
N ARG A 100 -28.07 31.75 -39.55
CA ARG A 100 -28.65 30.98 -38.45
C ARG A 100 -28.48 29.48 -38.64
N GLN A 101 -28.69 28.97 -39.86
CA GLN A 101 -28.55 27.55 -40.16
C GLN A 101 -27.10 27.07 -40.04
N GLU A 102 -26.13 27.84 -40.56
CA GLU A 102 -24.71 27.51 -40.42
C GLU A 102 -24.26 27.56 -38.96
N ASN A 103 -24.75 28.52 -38.16
CA ASN A 103 -24.49 28.54 -36.72
C ASN A 103 -25.07 27.32 -36.00
N LEU A 104 -26.23 26.80 -36.43
CA LEU A 104 -26.79 25.56 -35.88
C LEU A 104 -25.90 24.36 -36.21
N LYS A 105 -25.48 24.21 -37.47
CA LYS A 105 -24.55 23.14 -37.89
C LYS A 105 -23.21 23.22 -37.15
N LEU A 106 -22.66 24.43 -37.00
CA LEU A 106 -21.45 24.66 -36.24
C LEU A 106 -21.62 24.29 -34.76
N GLY A 107 -22.78 24.60 -34.18
CA GLY A 107 -23.15 24.19 -32.83
C GLY A 107 -23.18 22.67 -32.67
N GLU A 108 -23.78 21.94 -33.62
CA GLU A 108 -23.83 20.47 -33.61
C GLU A 108 -22.43 19.85 -33.69
N VAL A 109 -21.56 20.35 -34.59
CA VAL A 109 -20.18 19.87 -34.71
C VAL A 109 -19.39 20.16 -33.44
N ARG A 110 -19.54 21.38 -32.89
CA ARG A 110 -18.90 21.77 -31.64
C ARG A 110 -19.32 20.87 -30.48
N GLN A 111 -20.61 20.57 -30.35
CA GLN A 111 -21.12 19.67 -29.32
C GLN A 111 -20.50 18.28 -29.41
N LYS A 112 -20.37 17.71 -30.61
CA LYS A 112 -19.70 16.41 -30.83
C LYS A 112 -18.23 16.46 -30.44
N VAL A 113 -17.53 17.54 -30.77
CA VAL A 113 -16.13 17.73 -30.37
C VAL A 113 -16.00 17.82 -28.85
N GLU A 114 -16.88 18.57 -28.19
CA GLU A 114 -16.91 18.68 -26.72
C GLU A 114 -17.20 17.33 -26.05
N GLU A 115 -18.11 16.52 -26.60
CA GLU A 115 -18.38 15.15 -26.14
C GLU A 115 -17.16 14.24 -26.28
N HIS A 116 -16.50 14.24 -27.44
CA HIS A 116 -15.28 13.47 -27.65
C HIS A 116 -14.12 13.93 -26.76
N TYR A 117 -14.00 15.24 -26.52
CA TYR A 117 -12.99 15.78 -25.64
C TYR A 117 -13.18 15.33 -24.19
N LEU A 118 -14.44 15.31 -23.72
CA LEU A 118 -14.77 14.79 -22.39
C LEU A 118 -14.47 13.29 -22.27
N SER A 119 -14.81 12.51 -23.29
CA SER A 119 -14.48 11.07 -23.35
C SER A 119 -12.97 10.84 -23.30
N LEU A 120 -12.20 11.61 -24.07
CA LEU A 120 -10.73 11.56 -24.06
C LEU A 120 -10.16 11.91 -22.68
N GLN A 121 -10.70 12.93 -22.01
CA GLN A 121 -10.27 13.33 -20.68
C GLN A 121 -10.52 12.21 -19.65
N ASN A 122 -11.68 11.55 -19.70
CA ASN A 122 -12.00 10.43 -18.82
C ASN A 122 -10.98 9.28 -18.98
N VAL A 123 -10.71 8.87 -20.22
CA VAL A 123 -9.74 7.80 -20.51
C VAL A 123 -8.32 8.21 -20.10
N THR A 124 -7.94 9.47 -20.31
CA THR A 124 -6.62 9.98 -19.89
C THR A 124 -6.44 9.92 -18.38
N ASN A 125 -7.48 10.29 -17.63
CA ASN A 125 -7.48 10.20 -16.17
C ASN A 125 -7.40 8.74 -15.70
N GLU A 126 -8.13 7.84 -16.34
CA GLU A 126 -8.08 6.40 -16.04
C GLU A 126 -6.68 5.83 -16.29
N ILE A 127 -6.06 6.12 -17.45
CA ILE A 127 -4.69 5.70 -17.75
C ILE A 127 -3.71 6.23 -16.68
N THR A 128 -3.86 7.49 -16.30
CA THR A 128 -2.98 8.11 -15.28
C THR A 128 -3.14 7.42 -13.92
N HIS A 129 -4.36 7.13 -13.52
CA HIS A 129 -4.65 6.38 -12.30
C HIS A 129 -4.08 4.96 -12.35
N MET A 130 -4.25 4.24 -13.47
CA MET A 130 -3.70 2.90 -13.63
C MET A 130 -2.17 2.89 -13.61
N LYS A 131 -1.51 3.86 -14.26
CA LYS A 131 -0.05 4.01 -14.20
C LYS A 131 0.43 4.20 -12.77
N LYS A 132 -0.20 5.08 -12.01
CA LYS A 132 0.14 5.32 -10.60
C LYS A 132 -0.07 4.06 -9.75
N ASN A 133 -1.13 3.29 -10.00
CA ASN A 133 -1.34 2.04 -9.30
C ASN A 133 -0.27 0.99 -9.64
N ILE A 134 0.14 0.90 -10.90
CA ILE A 134 1.24 0.01 -11.31
C ILE A 134 2.55 0.43 -10.62
N GLU A 135 2.87 1.73 -10.59
CA GLU A 135 4.05 2.24 -9.87
C GLU A 135 4.00 1.86 -8.38
N ASN A 136 2.87 2.09 -7.71
CA ASN A 136 2.68 1.68 -6.30
C ASN A 136 2.83 0.16 -6.11
N CYS A 137 2.33 -0.65 -7.04
CA CYS A 137 2.50 -2.11 -6.98
C CYS A 137 3.94 -2.55 -7.23
N LEU A 138 4.70 -1.83 -8.07
CA LEU A 138 6.12 -2.09 -8.31
C LEU A 138 7.01 -1.62 -7.16
N GLU A 139 6.57 -0.60 -6.42
CA GLU A 139 7.22 -0.15 -5.17
C GLU A 139 6.98 -1.10 -4.00
N PHE A 140 6.13 -2.11 -4.16
CA PHE A 140 5.95 -3.14 -3.14
C PHE A 140 7.26 -3.90 -2.94
N ARG A 141 7.93 -3.58 -1.83
CA ARG A 141 9.02 -4.38 -1.28
C ARG A 141 8.43 -5.29 -0.23
N ALA A 142 8.65 -6.59 -0.37
CA ALA A 142 8.33 -7.51 0.71
C ALA A 142 9.45 -7.45 1.74
N ASP A 143 9.14 -7.53 3.03
CA ASP A 143 10.15 -7.67 4.11
C ASP A 143 11.04 -8.93 3.95
N VAL A 144 10.73 -9.77 2.96
CA VAL A 144 11.41 -11.01 2.60
C VAL A 144 12.60 -10.76 1.66
N ASP A 145 12.66 -9.59 1.01
CA ASP A 145 13.66 -9.28 -0.02
C ASP A 145 15.09 -9.10 0.54
N ASP A 146 15.22 -8.81 1.84
CA ASP A 146 16.51 -8.60 2.53
C ASP A 146 17.07 -9.88 3.20
N ILE A 147 16.45 -11.04 2.99
CA ILE A 147 16.89 -12.30 3.61
C ILE A 147 18.04 -12.90 2.79
N GLU A 148 19.17 -13.19 3.45
CA GLU A 148 20.26 -13.94 2.84
C GLU A 148 19.82 -15.39 2.57
N LEU A 149 19.51 -15.71 1.32
CA LEU A 149 19.12 -17.07 0.94
C LEU A 149 20.35 -17.98 0.74
N PRO A 150 20.25 -19.26 1.14
CA PRO A 150 21.28 -20.25 0.86
C PRO A 150 21.53 -20.43 -0.65
N GLU A 151 22.76 -20.83 -1.00
CA GLU A 151 23.13 -21.15 -2.37
C GLU A 151 22.33 -22.35 -2.91
N ILE A 152 22.13 -22.39 -4.23
CA ILE A 152 21.32 -23.41 -4.91
C ILE A 152 21.86 -24.82 -4.65
N GLY A 153 23.18 -24.96 -4.50
CA GLY A 153 23.85 -26.24 -4.28
C GLY A 153 23.45 -26.91 -2.96
N ASP A 154 23.39 -26.13 -1.88
CA ASP A 154 23.09 -26.64 -0.54
C ASP A 154 21.64 -27.10 -0.42
N VAL A 155 20.71 -26.36 -1.03
CA VAL A 155 19.28 -26.72 -1.02
C VAL A 155 18.99 -27.89 -1.95
N LYS A 156 19.66 -27.98 -3.12
CA LYS A 156 19.45 -29.11 -4.04
C LYS A 156 19.84 -30.45 -3.42
N MET A 157 20.89 -30.51 -2.62
CA MET A 157 21.30 -31.76 -1.95
C MET A 157 20.21 -32.26 -0.99
N ASP A 158 19.58 -31.37 -0.23
CA ASP A 158 18.47 -31.72 0.67
C ASP A 158 17.17 -32.05 -0.09
N MET A 159 16.95 -31.45 -1.26
CA MET A 159 15.77 -31.71 -2.11
C MET A 159 15.89 -33.04 -2.87
N MET A 160 17.07 -33.38 -3.40
CA MET A 160 17.34 -34.66 -4.09
C MET A 160 17.07 -35.86 -3.18
N ASN A 161 17.22 -35.66 -1.86
CA ASN A 161 16.94 -36.67 -0.84
C ASN A 161 15.43 -36.85 -0.56
N ASN A 162 14.57 -35.88 -0.91
CA ASN A 162 13.15 -35.86 -0.53
C ASN A 162 12.16 -35.88 -1.70
N HIS A 163 12.48 -35.27 -2.84
CA HIS A 163 11.59 -35.19 -4.00
C HIS A 163 12.40 -35.32 -5.30
N GLY A 164 12.05 -36.31 -6.12
CA GLY A 164 12.74 -36.62 -7.38
C GLY A 164 12.82 -35.45 -8.35
N GLU A 165 13.71 -35.58 -9.34
CA GLU A 165 14.18 -34.56 -10.29
C GLU A 165 13.07 -33.92 -11.16
N GLU A 166 12.14 -33.18 -10.56
CA GLU A 166 11.18 -32.36 -11.28
C GLU A 166 11.77 -30.95 -11.45
N LYS A 167 11.81 -30.45 -12.67
CA LYS A 167 12.26 -29.08 -12.97
C LYS A 167 11.30 -28.08 -12.34
N LEU A 168 11.66 -27.62 -11.14
CA LEU A 168 10.91 -26.60 -10.43
C LEU A 168 11.09 -25.23 -11.10
N ASP A 169 9.98 -24.52 -11.25
CA ASP A 169 9.88 -23.14 -11.68
C ASP A 169 10.67 -22.19 -10.74
N GLU A 170 11.16 -21.05 -11.24
CA GLU A 170 12.12 -20.19 -10.53
C GLU A 170 11.55 -19.67 -9.20
N HIS A 171 10.27 -19.28 -9.18
CA HIS A 171 9.57 -18.88 -7.97
C HIS A 171 9.41 -20.04 -6.97
N HIS A 172 9.13 -21.25 -7.48
CA HIS A 172 9.01 -22.43 -6.63
C HIS A 172 10.33 -22.81 -5.98
N LEU A 173 11.44 -22.64 -6.71
CA LEU A 173 12.79 -22.81 -6.16
C LEU A 173 13.09 -21.76 -5.08
N TYR A 174 12.70 -20.50 -5.28
CA TYR A 174 12.85 -19.44 -4.27
C TYR A 174 12.10 -19.77 -2.97
N LEU A 175 10.82 -20.16 -3.08
CA LEU A 175 10.01 -20.57 -1.92
C LEU A 175 10.61 -21.76 -1.15
N GLN A 176 11.18 -22.71 -1.88
CA GLN A 176 11.84 -23.85 -1.26
C GLN A 176 13.09 -23.44 -0.47
N ARG A 177 13.92 -22.55 -1.01
CA ARG A 177 15.07 -22.01 -0.29
C ARG A 177 14.65 -21.25 0.97
N LEU A 178 13.58 -20.46 0.87
CA LEU A 178 13.03 -19.74 2.02
C LEU A 178 12.55 -20.69 3.13
N ASN A 179 11.86 -21.77 2.74
CA ASN A 179 11.41 -22.79 3.69
C ASN A 179 12.57 -23.53 4.35
N HIS A 180 13.64 -23.81 3.60
CA HIS A 180 14.85 -24.40 4.16
C HIS A 180 15.49 -23.47 5.20
N GLU A 181 15.68 -22.20 4.86
CA GLU A 181 16.24 -21.16 5.74
C GLU A 181 15.43 -20.99 7.04
N LEU A 182 14.10 -20.95 6.91
CA LEU A 182 13.18 -20.91 8.04
C LEU A 182 13.29 -22.15 8.94
N ASN A 183 13.42 -23.34 8.35
CA ASN A 183 13.58 -24.58 9.09
C ASN A 183 14.92 -24.63 9.85
N GLU A 184 15.99 -24.14 9.25
CA GLU A 184 17.28 -24.00 9.91
C GLU A 184 17.20 -23.05 11.11
N ARG A 185 16.58 -21.86 10.96
CA ARG A 185 16.35 -20.94 12.09
C ARG A 185 15.57 -21.61 13.23
N LYS A 186 14.53 -22.38 12.91
CA LYS A 186 13.77 -23.16 13.91
C LYS A 186 14.65 -24.20 14.61
N ARG A 187 15.47 -24.95 13.86
CA ARG A 187 16.40 -25.95 14.43
C ARG A 187 17.42 -25.29 15.36
N PHE A 188 18.00 -24.15 14.97
CA PHE A 188 18.92 -23.39 15.81
C PHE A 188 18.26 -22.92 17.10
N LEU A 189 17.03 -22.40 17.03
CA LEU A 189 16.28 -21.97 18.21
C LEU A 189 16.02 -23.14 19.17
N ILE A 190 15.56 -24.28 18.67
CA ILE A 190 15.33 -25.49 19.47
C ILE A 190 16.63 -25.93 20.15
N LYS A 191 17.73 -25.99 19.38
CA LYS A 191 19.04 -26.36 19.92
C LYS A 191 19.47 -25.40 21.02
N TYR A 192 19.36 -24.10 20.81
CA TYR A 192 19.69 -23.07 21.80
C TYR A 192 18.87 -23.20 23.09
N VAL A 193 17.55 -23.38 22.96
CA VAL A 193 16.66 -23.57 24.12
C VAL A 193 17.03 -24.83 24.89
N LEU A 194 17.20 -25.96 24.20
CA LEU A 194 17.59 -27.22 24.84
C LEU A 194 18.95 -27.11 25.55
N THR A 195 19.95 -26.48 24.94
CA THR A 195 21.26 -26.28 25.58
C THR A 195 21.15 -25.42 26.83
N ASN A 196 20.33 -24.37 26.82
CA ASN A 196 20.11 -23.54 28.01
C ASN A 196 19.41 -24.34 29.11
N VAL A 197 18.33 -25.05 28.79
CA VAL A 197 17.60 -25.89 29.76
C VAL A 197 18.52 -26.94 30.38
N LEU A 198 19.35 -27.61 29.57
CA LEU A 198 20.33 -28.58 30.06
C LEU A 198 21.39 -27.93 30.97
N PHE A 199 21.86 -26.73 30.62
CA PHE A 199 22.80 -25.99 31.46
C PHE A 199 22.19 -25.61 32.82
N TYR A 200 20.96 -25.07 32.83
CA TYR A 200 20.23 -24.78 34.06
C TYR A 200 20.01 -26.05 34.89
N PHE A 201 19.56 -27.14 34.27
CA PHE A 201 19.34 -28.41 34.95
C PHE A 201 20.63 -28.96 35.58
N SER A 202 21.74 -28.95 34.84
CA SER A 202 23.05 -29.36 35.36
C SER A 202 23.49 -28.51 36.56
N SER A 203 23.29 -27.19 36.50
CA SER A 203 23.58 -26.28 37.61
C SER A 203 22.72 -26.60 38.85
N TYR A 204 21.42 -26.84 38.66
CA TYR A 204 20.51 -27.23 39.76
C TYR A 204 20.89 -28.56 40.39
N VAL A 205 21.24 -29.58 39.59
CA VAL A 205 21.70 -30.88 40.09
C VAL A 205 23.00 -30.74 40.89
N CYS A 206 23.93 -29.92 40.43
CA CYS A 206 25.17 -29.63 41.15
C CYS A 206 24.89 -28.97 42.50
N TYR A 207 24.01 -27.95 42.53
CA TYR A 207 23.59 -27.27 43.74
C TYR A 207 22.93 -28.23 44.74
N PHE A 208 22.02 -29.08 44.26
CA PHE A 208 21.33 -30.08 45.10
C PHE A 208 22.30 -31.10 45.69
N LYS A 209 23.30 -31.56 44.91
CA LYS A 209 24.35 -32.45 45.39
C LYS A 209 25.20 -31.79 46.49
N HIS A 210 25.58 -30.53 46.31
CA HIS A 210 26.30 -29.76 47.33
C HIS A 210 25.47 -29.58 48.60
N TYR A 211 24.18 -29.28 48.47
CA TYR A 211 23.27 -29.15 49.60
C TYR A 211 23.14 -30.46 50.39
N LEU A 212 22.99 -31.60 49.71
CA LEU A 212 22.91 -32.90 50.38
C LEU A 212 24.20 -33.25 51.12
N HIS A 213 25.35 -32.98 50.48
CA HIS A 213 26.66 -33.18 51.11
C HIS A 213 26.85 -32.28 52.35
N PHE A 214 26.44 -31.01 52.27
CA PHE A 214 26.48 -30.09 53.40
C PHE A 214 25.64 -30.59 54.59
N ASN A 215 24.42 -31.09 54.33
CA ASN A 215 23.58 -31.67 55.39
C ASN A 215 24.20 -32.92 56.01
N SER A 216 24.84 -33.78 55.21
CA SER A 216 25.57 -34.94 55.72
C SER A 216 26.73 -34.52 56.64
N LEU A 217 27.51 -33.52 56.24
CA LEU A 217 28.59 -32.96 57.07
C LEU A 217 28.05 -32.36 58.37
N LEU A 218 26.92 -31.63 58.32
CA LEU A 218 26.29 -31.06 59.50
C LEU A 218 25.83 -32.15 60.48
N SER A 219 25.28 -33.25 59.97
CA SER A 219 24.92 -34.41 60.79
C SER A 219 26.14 -35.03 61.47
N ASN A 220 27.25 -35.19 60.74
CA ASN A 220 28.49 -35.73 61.30
C ASN A 220 29.07 -34.81 62.39
N LEU A 221 28.99 -33.49 62.20
CA LEU A 221 29.44 -32.51 63.19
C LEU A 221 28.60 -32.57 64.47
N ASN A 222 27.28 -32.64 64.34
CA ASN A 222 26.38 -32.80 65.49
C ASN A 222 26.68 -34.10 66.26
N GLU A 223 26.95 -35.20 65.55
CA GLU A 223 27.34 -36.46 66.20
C GLU A 223 28.66 -36.32 66.97
N LEU A 224 29.68 -35.69 66.38
CA LEU A 224 30.97 -35.45 67.03
C LEU A 224 30.84 -34.53 68.24
N GLU A 225 29.99 -33.50 68.17
CA GLU A 225 29.69 -32.62 69.29
C GLU A 225 28.98 -33.39 70.43
N GLY A 226 28.03 -34.26 70.08
CA GLY A 226 27.40 -35.21 71.02
C GLY A 226 28.43 -36.09 71.72
N ARG A 227 29.35 -36.72 70.97
CA ARG A 227 30.42 -37.55 71.54
C ARG A 227 31.37 -36.72 72.43
N LYS A 228 31.73 -35.51 72.01
CA LYS A 228 32.57 -34.60 72.80
C LYS A 228 31.91 -34.24 74.13
N SER A 229 30.62 -33.90 74.13
CA SER A 229 29.88 -33.56 75.36
C SER A 229 29.80 -34.73 76.34
N ALA A 230 29.55 -35.95 75.84
CA ALA A 230 29.56 -37.17 76.64
C ALA A 230 30.94 -37.41 77.30
N LEU A 231 32.03 -37.33 76.52
CA LEU A 231 33.39 -37.49 77.04
C LEU A 231 33.75 -36.43 78.08
N LEU A 232 33.33 -35.18 77.88
CA LEU A 232 33.56 -34.11 78.87
C LEU A 232 32.81 -34.36 80.17
N SER A 233 31.58 -34.88 80.11
CA SER A 233 30.82 -35.28 81.29
C SER A 233 31.53 -36.41 82.06
N ASP A 234 31.99 -37.43 81.33
CA ASP A 234 32.74 -38.56 81.90
C ASP A 234 34.04 -38.11 82.57
N ILE A 235 34.79 -37.20 81.94
CA ILE A 235 36.02 -36.64 82.50
C ILE A 235 35.68 -35.88 83.79
N LYS A 236 34.69 -34.99 83.79
CA LYS A 236 34.27 -34.24 84.99
C LYS A 236 33.85 -35.17 86.13
N GLY A 237 33.10 -36.24 85.82
CA GLY A 237 32.71 -37.25 86.81
C GLY A 237 33.92 -37.98 87.39
N LYS A 238 34.88 -38.37 86.55
CA LYS A 238 36.15 -38.99 87.00
C LYS A 238 37.00 -38.03 87.83
N GLU A 239 37.10 -36.75 87.44
CA GLU A 239 37.79 -35.71 88.19
C GLU A 239 37.17 -35.49 89.58
N GLN A 240 35.84 -35.49 89.66
CA GLN A 240 35.14 -35.38 90.95
C GLN A 240 35.42 -36.58 91.86
N ARG A 241 35.41 -37.81 91.32
CA ARG A 241 35.79 -39.02 92.07
C ARG A 241 37.25 -38.97 92.52
N LEU A 242 38.16 -38.55 91.64
CA LEU A 242 39.57 -38.34 91.96
C LEU A 242 39.75 -37.30 93.07
N SER A 243 39.01 -36.19 93.03
CA SER A 243 39.00 -35.15 94.06
C SER A 243 38.51 -35.67 95.42
N GLN A 244 37.58 -36.63 95.44
CA GLN A 244 37.11 -37.27 96.68
C GLN A 244 38.08 -38.35 97.21
N ILE A 245 38.71 -39.13 96.32
CA ILE A 245 39.62 -40.22 96.68
C ILE A 245 41.01 -39.69 97.05
N GLY A 246 41.49 -38.63 96.39
CA GLY A 246 42.78 -37.98 96.67
C GLY A 246 43.02 -37.66 98.15
N PRO A 247 42.12 -36.95 98.85
CA PRO A 247 42.27 -36.65 100.27
C PRO A 247 42.16 -37.90 101.14
N LYS A 248 41.35 -38.90 100.77
CA LYS A 248 41.28 -40.19 101.48
C LYS A 248 42.60 -40.95 101.39
N ILE A 249 43.22 -41.04 100.21
CA ILE A 249 44.54 -41.64 100.03
C ILE A 249 45.61 -40.84 100.78
N ALA A 250 45.57 -39.51 100.74
CA ALA A 250 46.50 -38.67 101.50
C ALA A 250 46.36 -38.85 103.01
N SER A 251 45.14 -38.97 103.51
CA SER A 251 44.83 -39.26 104.91
C SER A 251 45.30 -40.66 105.32
N ILE A 252 45.00 -41.69 104.51
CA ILE A 252 45.51 -43.05 104.71
C ILE A 252 47.03 -43.03 104.74
N LYS A 253 47.69 -42.38 103.77
CA LYS A 253 49.15 -42.24 103.70
C LYS A 253 49.70 -41.63 105.00
N LYS A 254 49.08 -40.56 105.52
CA LYS A 254 49.46 -39.91 106.79
C LYS A 254 49.22 -40.80 108.02
N MET A 255 48.15 -41.59 108.04
CA MET A 255 47.87 -42.56 109.11
C MET A 255 48.84 -43.76 109.08
N THR A 256 49.28 -44.18 107.90
CA THR A 256 50.29 -45.24 107.75
C THR A 256 51.74 -44.74 107.84
N GLU A 257 52.02 -43.42 107.82
CA GLU A 257 53.37 -42.87 107.99
C GLU A 257 54.11 -43.40 109.23
N PRO A 258 53.51 -43.43 110.44
CA PRO A 258 54.20 -43.99 111.61
C PRO A 258 54.47 -45.49 111.50
N LEU A 259 53.63 -46.25 110.79
CA LEU A 259 53.87 -47.68 110.52
C LEU A 259 54.97 -47.89 109.47
N LEU A 260 55.03 -47.02 108.47
CA LEU A 260 56.06 -47.02 107.42
C LEU A 260 57.44 -46.68 107.98
N ASP A 261 57.52 -45.73 108.92
CA ASP A 261 58.75 -45.37 109.62
C ASP A 261 59.21 -46.51 110.57
N LEU A 262 58.27 -47.25 111.18
CA LEU A 262 58.58 -48.43 112.01
C LEU A 262 59.08 -49.64 111.18
N LEU A 263 58.60 -49.78 109.95
CA LEU A 263 58.92 -50.90 109.04
C LEU A 263 60.14 -50.64 108.14
N GLY A 264 60.82 -49.50 108.28
CA GLY A 264 62.07 -49.20 107.57
C GLY A 264 61.94 -49.07 106.04
N VAL A 265 60.73 -48.88 105.52
CA VAL A 265 60.51 -48.81 104.06
C VAL A 265 60.81 -47.39 103.57
N SER A 266 62.04 -47.23 103.09
CA SER A 266 62.63 -45.99 102.60
C SER A 266 61.78 -45.27 101.52
N ARG A 267 61.70 -43.93 101.63
CA ARG A 267 61.04 -43.04 100.66
C ARG A 267 61.79 -43.04 99.33
N GLY A 268 61.35 -43.88 98.40
CA GLY A 268 61.80 -43.86 97.01
C GLY A 268 61.44 -42.55 96.31
N LYS A 269 62.46 -41.79 95.90
CA LYS A 269 62.38 -40.62 95.01
C LYS A 269 61.45 -40.89 93.83
N LYS A 270 60.56 -39.95 93.49
CA LYS A 270 59.99 -39.86 92.13
C LYS A 270 60.25 -38.49 91.52
N GLN A 271 60.96 -38.58 90.39
CA GLN A 271 61.45 -37.56 89.48
C GLN A 271 60.35 -36.62 88.92
N PRO A 272 60.72 -35.43 88.44
CA PRO A 272 59.80 -34.50 87.79
C PRO A 272 59.29 -35.08 86.46
N ARG A 273 57.96 -35.24 86.31
CA ARG A 273 57.34 -35.54 85.01
C ARG A 273 57.33 -34.27 84.16
N LYS A 274 58.00 -34.36 83.01
CA LYS A 274 58.10 -33.33 81.97
C LYS A 274 56.71 -32.90 81.50
N LYS A 275 56.49 -31.59 81.41
CA LYS A 275 55.33 -30.96 80.77
C LYS A 275 55.32 -31.31 79.28
N ALA A 276 54.25 -31.93 78.79
CA ALA A 276 54.02 -32.10 77.35
C ALA A 276 53.55 -30.76 76.76
N LYS A 277 54.19 -30.34 75.66
CA LYS A 277 53.79 -29.17 74.85
C LYS A 277 52.48 -29.45 74.12
N PRO A 278 51.62 -28.44 73.88
CA PRO A 278 50.49 -28.56 72.96
C PRO A 278 51.02 -28.67 71.52
N ALA A 279 50.47 -29.59 70.75
CA ALA A 279 50.69 -29.67 69.30
C ALA A 279 49.74 -28.70 68.59
N ASN A 280 50.28 -28.01 67.58
CA ASN A 280 49.53 -27.28 66.55
C ASN A 280 48.61 -28.22 65.76
#